data_AF-A0A7W3VP52-F1
#
_entry.id   AF-A0A7W3VP52-F1
#
_cell.length_a   1.000
_cell.length_b   1.000
_cell.length_c   1.000
_cell.angle_alpha   90.00
_cell.angle_beta   90.00
_cell.angle_gamma   90.00
#
_symmetry.space_group_name_H-M   'P 1'
#
loop_
_entity.id
_entity.type
_entity.pdbx_description
1 polymer ?
#
loop_
_entity_poly.entity_id
_entity_poly.type
_entity_poly.pdbx_seq_one_letter_code
_entity_poly.pdbx_strand_id
1 'polypeptide(L)'
;MDSYIELDGEKERNGEKLDFLTPGFIFDMKVTQEKLVLTKYSGETLQFKRSTKMLDEVEYPAISVSDKKALNSTSWRLEKIQAFTGEHRSFDQGEHVIYSFGSDGVFVIKNATAVEDNTFERFLKPRTLSYSYRYDFALENREILYINDLGGYRILFTNDELRLVQNDGYLLTFTKA
;
A
#
# COMPACT_ATOMS: atom_id res chain seq x y z
N MET A 1 26.99 15.75 11.28
CA MET A 1 26.79 14.67 10.29
C MET A 1 25.68 13.84 10.91
N ASP A 2 24.44 14.21 10.63
CA ASP A 2 23.37 13.97 11.60
C ASP A 2 22.52 12.79 11.13
N SER A 3 22.62 11.70 11.89
CA SER A 3 21.82 10.49 11.76
C SER A 3 20.52 10.62 12.56
N TYR A 4 19.42 10.10 12.02
CA TYR A 4 18.09 10.13 12.63
C TYR A 4 17.50 8.72 12.72
N ILE A 5 16.93 8.39 13.88
CA ILE A 5 15.89 7.37 14.04
C ILE A 5 14.97 7.84 15.19
N GLU A 6 13.65 7.86 14.97
CA GLU A 6 12.65 7.25 15.88
C GLU A 6 11.22 7.42 15.35
N LEU A 7 10.44 6.34 15.48
CA LEU A 7 8.98 6.32 15.47
C LEU A 7 8.59 5.79 16.84
N ASP A 8 8.15 6.68 17.72
CA ASP A 8 7.04 6.47 18.63
C ASP A 8 6.79 7.78 19.35
N GLY A 9 5.62 8.36 19.12
CA GLY A 9 5.09 9.43 19.95
C GLY A 9 5.59 10.85 19.65
N GLU A 10 6.88 11.15 19.62
CA GLU A 10 7.34 12.55 19.57
C GLU A 10 8.83 12.67 19.18
N LYS A 11 9.15 13.32 18.05
CA LYS A 11 10.45 14.04 17.86
C LYS A 11 10.34 15.25 16.95
N GLU A 12 10.55 16.41 17.57
CA GLU A 12 10.82 17.71 16.97
C GLU A 12 12.24 17.81 16.40
N ARG A 13 12.41 18.55 15.30
CA ARG A 13 13.59 19.39 15.05
C ARG A 13 13.09 20.72 14.45
N ASN A 14 13.23 21.81 15.21
CA ASN A 14 12.74 23.18 14.95
C ASN A 14 11.22 23.44 15.11
N GLY A 15 10.51 22.75 16.00
CA GLY A 15 9.19 23.22 16.48
C GLY A 15 8.05 23.32 15.45
N GLU A 16 8.24 22.85 14.22
CA GLU A 16 7.16 22.76 13.24
C GLU A 16 6.60 21.34 13.24
N LYS A 17 5.42 21.19 13.86
CA LYS A 17 4.50 20.09 13.55
C LYS A 17 4.18 20.19 12.06
N LEU A 18 4.73 19.28 11.26
CA LEU A 18 4.25 19.06 9.90
C LEU A 18 2.90 18.37 10.00
N ASP A 19 1.87 19.19 10.16
CA ASP A 19 0.49 18.77 10.10
C ASP A 19 0.14 18.57 8.62
N PHE A 20 0.31 17.34 8.13
CA PHE A 20 -0.05 16.94 6.75
C PHE A 20 -1.54 17.16 6.45
N LEU A 21 -2.36 17.44 7.47
CA LEU A 21 -3.78 17.76 7.35
C LEU A 21 -4.02 19.25 7.06
N THR A 22 -2.97 20.08 7.00
CA THR A 22 -3.10 21.49 6.59
C THR A 22 -3.14 21.57 5.07
N PRO A 23 -4.25 22.02 4.46
CA PRO A 23 -4.32 22.19 3.01
C PRO A 23 -3.28 23.23 2.56
N GLY A 24 -2.41 22.88 1.60
CA GLY A 24 -1.55 23.87 0.93
C GLY A 24 -0.08 23.48 0.71
N PHE A 25 0.40 22.36 1.24
CA PHE A 25 1.77 21.90 0.96
C PHE A 25 1.79 20.94 -0.24
N ILE A 26 2.29 21.42 -1.38
CA ILE A 26 2.52 20.59 -2.55
C ILE A 26 3.98 20.14 -2.54
N PHE A 27 4.19 18.82 -2.61
CA PHE A 27 5.50 18.19 -2.65
C PHE A 27 5.67 17.38 -3.94
N ASP A 28 6.87 17.44 -4.51
CA ASP A 28 7.31 16.43 -5.48
C ASP A 28 7.73 15.18 -4.71
N MET A 29 7.00 14.09 -4.93
CA MET A 29 7.20 12.82 -4.26
C MET A 29 8.03 11.86 -5.12
N LYS A 30 9.09 11.29 -4.53
CA LYS A 30 9.85 10.19 -5.11
C LYS A 30 9.96 9.04 -4.12
N VAL A 31 9.35 7.91 -4.47
CA VAL A 31 9.41 6.67 -3.68
C VAL A 31 10.43 5.71 -4.29
N THR A 32 11.31 5.15 -3.47
CA THR A 32 12.13 3.99 -3.81
C THR A 32 11.92 2.87 -2.79
N GLN A 33 12.54 1.70 -3.01
CA GLN A 33 12.42 0.56 -2.10
C GLN A 33 12.90 0.85 -0.66
N GLU A 34 13.77 1.83 -0.47
CA GLU A 34 14.42 2.13 0.82
C GLU A 34 14.07 3.51 1.39
N LYS A 35 13.48 4.39 0.58
CA LYS A 35 13.24 5.77 0.99
C LYS A 35 12.03 6.39 0.31
N LEU A 36 11.33 7.22 1.07
CA LEU A 36 10.43 8.24 0.58
C LEU A 36 11.18 9.58 0.60
N VAL A 37 11.15 10.29 -0.52
CA VAL A 37 11.73 11.63 -0.66
C VAL A 37 10.60 12.59 -1.01
N LEU A 38 10.39 13.61 -0.18
CA LEU A 38 9.45 14.70 -0.42
C LEU A 38 10.25 15.98 -0.68
N THR A 39 10.04 16.61 -1.84
CA THR A 39 10.73 17.85 -2.21
C THR A 39 9.72 18.98 -2.24
N LYS A 40 9.91 20.01 -1.40
CA LYS A 40 9.11 21.23 -1.46
C LYS A 40 9.52 22.06 -2.69
N TYR A 41 8.62 22.89 -3.20
CA TYR A 41 8.94 23.88 -4.24
C TYR A 41 10.08 24.85 -3.86
N SER A 42 10.32 25.05 -2.57
CA SER A 42 11.46 25.83 -2.06
C SER A 42 12.82 25.13 -2.23
N GLY A 43 12.85 23.88 -2.73
CA GLY A 43 14.04 23.06 -2.87
C GLY A 43 14.41 22.27 -1.59
N GLU A 44 13.70 22.49 -0.49
CA GLU A 44 13.88 21.70 0.73
C GLU A 44 13.45 20.25 0.50
N THR A 45 14.31 19.31 0.86
CA THR A 45 14.06 17.88 0.67
C THR A 45 13.98 17.15 2.01
N LEU A 46 12.84 16.52 2.29
CA LEU A 46 12.65 15.60 3.40
C LEU A 46 12.89 14.16 2.93
N GLN A 47 13.76 13.44 3.62
CA GLN A 47 14.06 12.04 3.29
C GLN A 47 13.68 11.15 4.46
N PHE A 48 12.72 10.25 4.22
CA PHE A 48 12.31 9.23 5.16
C PHE A 48 12.90 7.92 4.70
N LYS A 49 13.88 7.40 5.44
CA LYS A 49 14.41 6.06 5.20
C LYS A 49 13.47 5.04 5.81
N ARG A 50 13.30 3.90 5.14
CA ARG A 50 12.64 2.72 5.71
C ARG A 50 13.35 2.38 7.02
N SER A 51 12.65 2.50 8.14
CA SER A 51 13.22 2.16 9.46
C SER A 51 13.55 0.68 9.47
N THR A 52 14.83 0.35 9.61
CA THR A 52 15.27 -1.03 9.82
C THR A 52 15.14 -1.48 11.26
N LYS A 53 15.17 -0.54 12.23
CA LYS A 53 14.95 -0.85 13.66
C LYS A 53 13.56 -1.41 13.95
N MET A 54 12.54 -0.99 13.20
CA MET A 54 11.19 -1.54 13.32
C MET A 54 10.96 -2.81 12.50
N LEU A 55 11.91 -3.23 11.65
CA LEU A 55 11.78 -4.52 10.94
C LEU A 55 11.92 -5.69 11.92
N ASP A 56 12.78 -5.54 12.94
CA ASP A 56 12.97 -6.51 14.01
C ASP A 56 11.77 -6.58 14.98
N GLU A 57 10.98 -5.50 15.11
CA GLU A 57 9.83 -5.43 16.04
C GLU A 57 8.46 -5.65 15.38
N VAL A 58 8.29 -5.29 14.10
CA VAL A 58 7.02 -5.49 13.39
C VAL A 58 7.00 -6.90 12.83
N GLU A 59 6.78 -7.92 13.64
CA GLU A 59 6.57 -9.29 13.15
C GLU A 59 5.23 -9.40 12.40
N TYR A 60 5.28 -9.91 11.17
CA TYR A 60 4.08 -10.39 10.47
C TYR A 60 4.37 -11.77 9.89
N PRO A 61 3.41 -12.70 10.00
CA PRO A 61 3.63 -14.08 9.58
C PRO A 61 3.80 -14.16 8.06
N ALA A 62 4.49 -15.19 7.59
CA ALA A 62 4.42 -15.60 6.20
C ALA A 62 2.96 -15.87 5.80
N ILE A 63 2.61 -15.62 4.55
CA ILE A 63 1.23 -15.82 4.07
C ILE A 63 0.93 -17.32 4.11
N SER A 64 -0.03 -17.72 4.94
CA SER A 64 -0.33 -19.12 5.16
C SER A 64 -0.88 -19.77 3.88
N VAL A 65 -0.73 -21.10 3.74
CA VAL A 65 -1.30 -21.83 2.60
C VAL A 65 -2.83 -21.66 2.53
N SER A 66 -3.50 -21.57 3.68
CA SER A 66 -4.94 -21.27 3.75
C SER A 66 -5.28 -19.89 3.21
N ASP A 67 -4.48 -18.87 3.52
CA ASP A 67 -4.67 -17.50 3.05
C ASP A 67 -4.45 -17.41 1.54
N LYS A 68 -3.41 -18.07 1.02
CA LYS A 68 -3.17 -18.17 -0.43
C LYS A 68 -4.35 -18.84 -1.15
N LYS A 69 -4.90 -19.89 -0.56
CA LYS A 69 -6.07 -20.58 -1.11
C LYS A 69 -7.31 -19.67 -1.07
N ALA A 70 -7.54 -18.97 0.04
CA ALA A 70 -8.66 -18.04 0.19
C ALA A 70 -8.57 -16.86 -0.79
N LEU A 71 -7.37 -16.33 -1.02
CA LEU A 71 -7.10 -15.31 -2.01
C LEU A 71 -7.54 -15.76 -3.40
N ASN A 72 -7.17 -17.00 -3.78
CA ASN A 72 -7.39 -17.54 -5.12
C ASN A 72 -8.82 -18.06 -5.35
N SER A 73 -9.54 -18.41 -4.29
CA SER A 73 -10.91 -18.96 -4.38
C SER A 73 -12.01 -17.91 -4.30
N THR A 74 -11.65 -16.64 -4.10
CA THR A 74 -12.59 -15.56 -3.77
C THR A 74 -12.36 -14.38 -4.71
N SER A 75 -13.45 -13.75 -5.16
CA SER A 75 -13.38 -12.45 -5.80
C SER A 75 -13.54 -11.36 -4.74
N TRP A 76 -12.76 -10.29 -4.87
CA TRP A 76 -12.65 -9.26 -3.84
C TRP A 76 -13.17 -7.94 -4.39
N ARG A 77 -14.19 -7.40 -3.74
CA ARG A 77 -14.73 -6.07 -4.07
C ARG A 77 -13.91 -5.02 -3.33
N LEU A 78 -13.36 -4.06 -4.07
CA LEU A 78 -12.63 -2.93 -3.48
C LEU A 78 -13.62 -1.98 -2.82
N GLU A 79 -13.45 -1.74 -1.52
CA GLU A 79 -14.32 -0.86 -0.71
C GLU A 79 -13.64 0.47 -0.38
N LYS A 80 -12.31 0.46 -0.22
CA LYS A 80 -11.56 1.68 0.11
C LYS A 80 -10.11 1.64 -0.37
N ILE A 81 -9.63 2.79 -0.85
CA ILE A 81 -8.21 3.11 -1.05
C ILE A 81 -7.84 4.22 -0.07
N GLN A 82 -6.71 4.10 0.61
CA GLN A 82 -6.17 5.14 1.48
C GLN A 82 -4.68 5.31 1.22
N ALA A 83 -4.24 6.54 0.93
CA ALA A 83 -2.85 6.92 0.80
C ALA A 83 -2.28 7.37 2.15
N PHE A 84 -0.96 7.28 2.31
CA PHE A 84 -0.25 7.74 3.51
C PHE A 84 -0.38 9.25 3.74
N THR A 85 -0.69 10.01 2.69
CA THR A 85 -0.95 11.46 2.74
C THR A 85 -2.29 11.80 3.41
N GLY A 86 -3.14 10.80 3.68
CA GLY A 86 -4.49 10.97 4.23
C GLY A 86 -5.59 11.03 3.16
N GLU A 87 -5.22 11.20 1.89
CA GLU A 87 -6.14 11.07 0.77
C GLU A 87 -6.74 9.67 0.73
N HIS A 88 -8.04 9.58 0.51
CA HIS A 88 -8.72 8.30 0.43
C HIS A 88 -9.91 8.37 -0.50
N ARG A 89 -10.29 7.21 -1.00
CA ARG A 89 -11.51 7.01 -1.78
C ARG A 89 -12.25 5.81 -1.22
N SER A 90 -13.53 5.98 -0.94
CA SER A 90 -14.44 4.89 -0.60
C SER A 90 -15.38 4.67 -1.78
N PHE A 91 -15.75 3.42 -2.04
CA PHE A 91 -16.65 3.06 -3.13
C PHE A 91 -18.05 2.83 -2.57
N ASP A 92 -19.05 3.46 -3.18
CA ASP A 92 -20.45 3.29 -2.78
C ASP A 92 -21.06 2.01 -3.38
N GLN A 93 -22.36 1.77 -3.17
CA GLN A 93 -23.04 0.59 -3.72
C GLN A 93 -23.18 0.60 -5.25
N GLY A 94 -23.01 1.74 -5.92
CA GLY A 94 -23.08 1.86 -7.37
C GLY A 94 -21.73 1.64 -8.05
N GLU A 95 -20.63 1.82 -7.32
CA GLU A 95 -19.28 1.58 -7.79
C GLU A 95 -18.81 0.13 -7.51
N HIS A 96 -18.32 -0.54 -8.56
CA HIS A 96 -17.91 -1.94 -8.51
C HIS A 96 -16.55 -2.13 -9.18
N VAL A 97 -15.53 -2.31 -8.34
CA VAL A 97 -14.20 -2.73 -8.77
C VAL A 97 -13.90 -4.09 -8.13
N ILE A 98 -13.69 -5.11 -8.95
CA ILE A 98 -13.49 -6.49 -8.54
C ILE A 98 -12.08 -6.94 -8.88
N TYR A 99 -11.43 -7.52 -7.88
CA TYR A 99 -10.10 -8.10 -7.95
C TYR A 99 -10.22 -9.61 -7.89
N SER A 100 -9.56 -10.31 -8.82
CA SER A 100 -9.55 -11.78 -8.85
C SER A 100 -8.12 -12.30 -8.98
N PHE A 101 -7.77 -13.31 -8.18
CA PHE A 101 -6.47 -13.96 -8.18
C PHE A 101 -6.63 -15.41 -8.65
N GLY A 102 -5.99 -15.77 -9.75
CA GLY A 102 -6.00 -17.11 -10.34
C GLY A 102 -4.87 -17.97 -9.78
N SER A 103 -5.13 -19.27 -9.58
CA SER A 103 -4.11 -20.22 -9.10
C SER A 103 -2.91 -20.38 -10.02
N ASP A 104 -3.02 -19.94 -11.28
CA ASP A 104 -1.98 -19.87 -12.30
C ASP A 104 -1.06 -18.63 -12.18
N GLY A 105 -1.28 -17.79 -11.16
CA GLY A 105 -0.52 -16.55 -10.97
C GLY A 105 -1.06 -15.38 -11.78
N VAL A 106 -2.25 -15.49 -12.36
CA VAL A 106 -2.92 -14.39 -13.08
C VAL A 106 -3.74 -13.55 -12.10
N PHE A 107 -3.58 -12.23 -12.17
CA PHE A 107 -4.36 -11.26 -11.40
C PHE A 107 -5.17 -10.37 -12.35
N VAL A 108 -6.44 -10.15 -12.03
CA VAL A 108 -7.35 -9.36 -12.86
C VAL A 108 -8.01 -8.26 -12.05
N ILE A 109 -7.95 -7.03 -12.55
CA ILE A 109 -8.76 -5.90 -12.10
C ILE A 109 -9.89 -5.72 -13.12
N LYS A 110 -11.13 -5.81 -12.65
CA LYS A 110 -12.32 -5.42 -13.41
C LYS A 110 -12.91 -4.19 -12.74
N ASN A 111 -13.03 -3.10 -13.47
CA ASN A 111 -13.81 -1.95 -13.04
C ASN A 111 -15.06 -1.87 -13.92
N ALA A 112 -16.22 -2.09 -13.32
CA ALA A 112 -17.49 -2.12 -14.03
C ALA A 112 -18.15 -0.74 -14.08
N THR A 113 -18.02 0.06 -13.02
CA THR A 113 -18.82 1.28 -12.83
C THR A 113 -18.10 2.41 -12.10
N ALA A 114 -16.93 2.18 -11.50
CA ALA A 114 -16.23 3.21 -10.74
C ALA A 114 -15.57 4.23 -11.67
N VAL A 115 -15.78 5.52 -11.38
CA VAL A 115 -15.26 6.60 -12.22
C VAL A 115 -13.75 6.68 -12.08
N GLU A 116 -13.02 6.87 -13.19
CA GLU A 116 -11.57 7.07 -13.13
C GLU A 116 -11.21 8.33 -12.33
N ASP A 117 -10.20 8.21 -11.48
CA ASP A 117 -9.67 9.28 -10.65
C ASP A 117 -8.18 9.31 -10.90
N ASN A 118 -7.64 10.45 -11.33
CA ASN A 118 -6.23 10.60 -11.68
C ASN A 118 -5.29 10.17 -10.53
N THR A 119 -5.71 10.37 -9.27
CA THR A 119 -4.91 10.01 -8.10
C THR A 119 -4.84 8.50 -7.89
N PHE A 120 -5.96 7.80 -8.10
CA PHE A 120 -6.08 6.37 -7.82
C PHE A 120 -6.24 5.49 -9.07
N GLU A 121 -6.06 6.05 -10.28
CA GLU A 121 -6.27 5.37 -11.57
C GLU A 121 -5.53 4.03 -11.64
N ARG A 122 -4.33 3.98 -11.04
CA ARG A 122 -3.50 2.78 -11.00
C ARG A 122 -4.15 1.59 -10.27
N PHE A 123 -5.17 1.80 -9.46
CA PHE A 123 -5.93 0.74 -8.78
C PHE A 123 -7.29 0.46 -9.44
N LEU A 124 -7.74 1.34 -10.34
CA LEU A 124 -9.07 1.26 -10.94
C LEU A 124 -9.03 0.79 -12.38
N LYS A 125 -7.94 1.05 -13.09
CA LYS A 125 -7.83 0.73 -14.51
C LYS A 125 -7.93 -0.79 -14.75
N PRO A 126 -8.94 -1.24 -15.54
CA PRO A 126 -9.09 -2.65 -15.88
C PRO A 126 -7.84 -3.20 -16.55
N ARG A 127 -7.35 -4.34 -16.06
CA ARG A 127 -6.15 -4.99 -16.59
C ARG A 127 -5.99 -6.41 -16.10
N THR A 128 -5.17 -7.16 -16.82
CA THR A 128 -4.65 -8.46 -16.40
C THR A 128 -3.16 -8.34 -16.18
N LEU A 129 -2.68 -8.80 -15.04
CA LEU A 129 -1.28 -8.80 -14.64
C LEU A 129 -0.89 -10.18 -14.13
N SER A 130 0.40 -10.40 -13.92
CA SER A 130 0.88 -11.54 -13.14
C SER A 130 1.08 -11.14 -11.69
N TYR A 131 0.93 -12.10 -10.78
CA TYR A 131 1.33 -11.96 -9.38
C TYR A 131 2.13 -13.18 -8.93
N SER A 132 2.91 -12.98 -7.88
CA SER A 132 3.75 -14.02 -7.28
C SER A 132 3.91 -13.76 -5.79
N TYR A 133 4.18 -14.80 -5.03
CA TYR A 133 4.64 -14.66 -3.66
C TYR A 133 6.17 -14.55 -3.67
N ARG A 134 6.72 -13.55 -2.97
CA ARG A 134 8.16 -13.29 -2.92
C ARG A 134 8.59 -13.11 -1.47
N TYR A 135 9.83 -13.47 -1.16
CA TYR A 135 10.40 -13.11 0.12
C TYR A 135 10.65 -11.60 0.17
N ASP A 136 10.34 -10.96 1.31
CA ASP A 136 10.75 -9.59 1.57
C ASP A 136 12.28 -9.62 1.76
N PHE A 137 13.01 -9.02 0.83
CA PHE A 137 14.48 -9.01 0.82
C PHE A 137 15.07 -8.43 2.11
N ALA A 138 14.34 -7.56 2.82
CA ALA A 138 14.79 -6.98 4.08
C ALA A 138 14.49 -7.86 5.31
N LEU A 139 13.70 -8.93 5.14
CA LEU A 139 13.14 -9.77 6.19
C LEU A 139 13.05 -11.21 5.67
N GLU A 140 14.19 -11.92 5.70
CA GLU A 140 14.44 -13.21 5.01
C GLU A 140 13.41 -14.31 5.28
N ASN A 141 12.63 -14.22 6.36
CA ASN A 141 11.60 -15.19 6.73
C ASN A 141 10.16 -14.76 6.38
N ARG A 142 9.97 -13.68 5.62
CA ARG A 142 8.65 -13.08 5.39
C ARG A 142 8.30 -13.03 3.93
N GLU A 143 7.01 -13.24 3.65
CA GLU A 143 6.49 -13.32 2.30
C GLU A 143 5.55 -12.15 2.01
N ILE A 144 5.65 -11.59 0.81
CA ILE A 144 4.78 -10.54 0.29
C ILE A 144 4.09 -11.01 -0.97
N LEU A 145 2.92 -10.43 -1.22
CA LEU A 145 2.25 -10.50 -2.51
C LEU A 145 2.87 -9.46 -3.45
N TYR A 146 3.55 -9.91 -4.49
CA TYR A 146 4.04 -9.05 -5.54
C TYR A 146 3.13 -9.12 -6.75
N ILE A 147 2.51 -8.01 -7.12
CA ILE A 147 1.70 -7.88 -8.34
C ILE A 147 2.52 -7.08 -9.34
N ASN A 148 2.68 -7.59 -10.57
CA ASN A 148 3.45 -6.89 -11.59
C ASN A 148 2.87 -5.49 -11.86
N ASP A 149 3.72 -4.48 -12.02
CA ASP A 149 3.37 -3.06 -12.23
C ASP A 149 2.62 -2.36 -11.08
N LEU A 150 2.15 -3.10 -10.07
CA LEU A 150 1.58 -2.54 -8.86
C LEU A 150 2.54 -2.64 -7.67
N GLY A 151 3.43 -3.63 -7.63
CA GLY A 151 4.46 -3.75 -6.59
C GLY A 151 4.09 -4.70 -5.47
N GLY A 152 4.76 -4.54 -4.33
CA GLY A 152 4.71 -5.46 -3.19
C GLY A 152 3.72 -5.05 -2.11
N TYR A 153 2.93 -6.02 -1.63
CA TYR A 153 1.91 -5.86 -0.62
C TYR A 153 2.10 -6.85 0.53
N ARG A 154 1.91 -6.36 1.75
CA ARG A 154 1.55 -7.19 2.90
C ARG A 154 0.07 -7.51 2.81
N ILE A 155 -0.28 -8.76 3.07
CA ILE A 155 -1.68 -9.21 3.10
C ILE A 155 -2.12 -9.31 4.56
N LEU A 156 -3.32 -8.81 4.86
CA LEU A 156 -4.04 -9.18 6.08
C LEU A 156 -5.40 -9.74 5.70
N PHE A 157 -5.69 -10.93 6.20
CA PHE A 157 -7.01 -11.54 6.11
C PHE A 157 -7.73 -11.41 7.45
N THR A 158 -9.00 -11.05 7.37
CA THR A 158 -9.98 -11.29 8.42
C THR A 158 -11.10 -12.16 7.86
N ASN A 159 -12.09 -12.52 8.68
CA ASN A 159 -13.19 -13.38 8.23
C ASN A 159 -13.97 -12.77 7.05
N ASP A 160 -14.06 -11.45 6.98
CA ASP A 160 -14.92 -10.73 6.02
C ASP A 160 -14.15 -9.74 5.13
N GLU A 161 -12.89 -9.45 5.46
CA GLU A 161 -12.10 -8.41 4.81
C GLU A 161 -10.72 -8.91 4.37
N LEU A 162 -10.30 -8.48 3.19
CA LEU A 162 -8.91 -8.53 2.74
C LEU A 162 -8.33 -7.11 2.79
N ARG A 163 -7.14 -6.96 3.36
CA ARG A 163 -6.34 -5.73 3.27
C ARG A 163 -5.03 -5.99 2.56
N LEU A 164 -4.72 -5.13 1.59
CA LEU A 164 -3.42 -5.08 0.93
C LEU A 164 -2.72 -3.78 1.33
N VAL A 165 -1.62 -3.90 2.08
CA VAL A 165 -0.83 -2.75 2.55
C VAL A 165 0.46 -2.69 1.74
N GLN A 166 0.63 -1.60 1.03
CA GLN A 166 1.70 -1.37 0.09
C GLN A 166 2.84 -0.60 0.76
N ASN A 167 4.09 -0.95 0.44
CA ASN A 167 5.26 -0.32 1.06
C ASN A 167 5.40 1.18 0.73
N ASP A 168 4.81 1.63 -0.39
CA ASP A 168 4.77 3.04 -0.82
C ASP A 168 3.63 3.83 -0.14
N GLY A 169 2.91 3.22 0.81
CA GLY A 169 1.99 3.91 1.71
C GLY A 169 0.52 3.84 1.32
N TYR A 170 0.13 2.95 0.41
CA TYR A 170 -1.29 2.70 0.12
C TYR A 170 -1.84 1.54 0.93
N LEU A 171 -3.07 1.69 1.42
CA LEU A 171 -3.90 0.64 1.96
C LEU A 171 -5.11 0.45 1.05
N LEU A 172 -5.29 -0.78 0.59
CA LEU A 172 -6.48 -1.21 -0.15
C LEU A 172 -7.28 -2.15 0.76
N THR A 173 -8.56 -1.84 0.96
CA THR A 173 -9.51 -2.64 1.74
C THR A 173 -10.56 -3.23 0.82
N PHE A 174 -10.82 -4.52 0.98
CA PHE A 174 -11.73 -5.30 0.16
C PHE A 174 -12.68 -6.14 1.01
N THR A 175 -13.86 -6.40 0.47
CA THR A 175 -14.82 -7.38 0.98
C THR A 175 -14.96 -8.53 -0.02
N LYS A 176 -15.56 -9.64 0.41
CA LYS A 176 -15.91 -10.73 -0.49
C LYS A 176 -17.02 -10.27 -1.44
N ALA A 177 -16.82 -10.50 -2.75
CA ALA A 177 -17.77 -10.19 -3.81
C ALA A 177 -18.75 -11.35 -4.08
#